data_AF-A0A7J4SC93-F1
#
_entry.id   AF-A0A7J4SC93-F1
#
_cell.length_a   1.000
_cell.length_b   1.000
_cell.length_c   1.000
_cell.angle_alpha   90.00
_cell.angle_beta   90.00
_cell.angle_gamma   90.00
#
_symmetry.space_group_name_H-M   'P 1'
#
loop_
_entity.id
_entity.type
_entity.pdbx_description
1 polymer ?
#
loop_
_entity_poly.entity_id
_entity_poly.type
_entity_poly.pdbx_seq_one_letter_code
_entity_poly.pdbx_strand_id
1 'polypeptide(L)'
;MNMNKNNKNDEAVSPVIATILMVAITVVLAGVLYVWANSLASDQPDAASLNNFDASDASAAMTAGDDDTMLRMSWTYADEDLNWAFVSFKLEIGDNVYDCEVEANAADGDECMIKQNGGDSDTQWESDEIVFIHEYNTDICSSQCTVEITVQYNGQVLSGTPSVPVA
;
A
#
# COMPACT_ATOMS: atom_id res chain seq x y z
N MET A 1 5.21 49.48 -66.75
CA MET A 1 4.67 49.01 -65.44
C MET A 1 4.05 47.64 -65.67
N ASN A 2 4.24 46.59 -64.90
CA ASN A 2 5.12 46.21 -63.80
C ASN A 2 4.96 44.67 -63.74
N MET A 3 6.04 43.90 -63.61
CA MET A 3 5.97 42.44 -63.58
C MET A 3 5.30 41.98 -62.28
N ASN A 4 4.12 41.34 -62.37
CA ASN A 4 3.61 40.53 -61.26
C ASN A 4 4.37 39.20 -61.24
N LYS A 5 5.23 39.06 -60.22
CA LYS A 5 6.03 37.86 -59.96
C LYS A 5 5.10 36.75 -59.44
N ASN A 6 4.95 35.70 -60.23
CA ASN A 6 4.32 34.45 -59.79
C ASN A 6 5.27 33.76 -58.80
N ASN A 7 4.97 33.81 -57.51
CA ASN A 7 5.65 33.00 -56.50
C ASN A 7 5.02 31.60 -56.50
N LYS A 8 5.48 30.74 -57.40
CA LYS A 8 5.29 29.28 -57.28
C LYS A 8 6.61 28.68 -56.82
N ASN A 9 6.81 28.66 -55.51
CA ASN A 9 7.88 27.88 -54.90
C ASN A 9 7.39 26.44 -54.78
N ASP A 10 7.23 25.78 -55.92
CA ASP A 10 7.14 24.31 -55.95
C ASP A 10 8.58 23.79 -55.82
N GLU A 11 9.16 23.94 -54.63
CA GLU A 11 10.41 23.29 -54.27
C GLU A 11 10.14 21.79 -54.23
N ALA A 12 10.58 21.10 -55.29
CA ALA A 12 10.65 19.66 -55.31
C ALA A 12 11.56 19.21 -54.17
N VAL A 13 10.97 18.77 -53.06
CA VAL A 13 11.69 18.09 -52.00
C VAL A 13 12.38 16.89 -52.64
N SER A 14 13.71 16.92 -52.71
CA SER A 14 14.48 15.82 -53.30
C SER A 14 14.06 14.50 -52.66
N PRO A 15 13.88 13.41 -53.43
CA PRO A 15 13.45 12.12 -52.89
C PRO A 15 14.29 11.63 -51.70
N VAL A 16 15.58 11.98 -51.69
CA VAL A 16 16.52 11.67 -50.60
C VAL A 16 16.30 12.55 -49.37
N ILE A 17 15.97 13.82 -49.57
CA ILE A 17 15.68 14.75 -48.47
C ILE A 17 14.35 14.37 -47.81
N ALA A 18 13.36 13.97 -48.61
CA ALA A 18 12.05 13.54 -48.11
C ALA A 18 12.16 12.29 -47.22
N THR A 19 12.98 11.31 -47.60
CA THR A 19 13.17 10.08 -46.81
C THR A 19 13.91 10.35 -45.51
N ILE A 20 14.95 11.21 -45.52
CA ILE A 20 15.67 11.59 -44.30
C ILE A 20 14.74 12.29 -43.30
N LEU A 21 13.91 13.24 -43.77
CA LEU A 21 12.95 13.94 -42.92
C LEU A 21 11.90 13.00 -42.34
N MET A 22 11.38 12.09 -43.16
CA MET A 22 10.40 11.09 -42.73
C MET A 22 10.95 10.18 -41.64
N VAL A 23 12.18 9.67 -41.83
CA VAL A 23 12.85 8.80 -40.84
C VAL A 23 13.20 9.58 -39.57
N ALA A 24 13.64 10.83 -39.69
CA ALA A 24 13.95 11.66 -38.54
C ALA A 24 12.72 11.87 -37.64
N ILE A 25 11.54 12.14 -38.23
CA ILE A 25 10.31 12.34 -37.48
C ILE A 25 9.86 11.03 -36.80
N THR A 26 9.95 9.88 -37.48
CA THR A 26 9.52 8.61 -36.88
C THR A 26 10.40 8.20 -35.70
N VAL A 27 11.71 8.46 -35.75
CA VAL A 27 12.62 8.21 -34.62
C VAL A 27 12.27 9.10 -33.43
N VAL A 28 11.97 10.39 -33.67
CA VAL A 28 11.56 11.31 -32.60
C VAL A 28 10.24 10.88 -31.97
N LEU A 29 9.23 10.55 -32.79
CA LEU A 29 7.93 10.08 -32.29
C LEU A 29 8.05 8.77 -31.52
N ALA A 30 8.89 7.84 -31.99
CA ALA A 30 9.17 6.59 -31.27
C ALA A 30 9.86 6.86 -29.92
N GLY A 31 10.79 7.81 -29.85
CA GLY A 31 11.44 8.22 -28.60
C GLY A 31 10.46 8.84 -27.60
N VAL A 32 9.57 9.73 -28.04
CA VAL A 32 8.54 10.33 -27.18
C VAL A 32 7.57 9.26 -26.67
N LEU A 33 7.12 8.36 -27.54
CA LEU A 33 6.27 7.22 -27.15
C LEU A 33 6.95 6.31 -26.14
N TYR A 34 8.24 6.03 -26.31
CA TYR A 34 9.00 5.19 -25.38
C TYR A 34 9.07 5.81 -23.97
N VAL A 35 9.42 7.10 -23.88
CA VAL A 35 9.51 7.80 -22.59
C VAL A 35 8.14 7.88 -21.91
N TRP A 36 7.09 8.15 -22.68
CA TRP A 36 5.72 8.18 -22.16
C TRP A 36 5.26 6.79 -21.67
N ALA A 37 5.50 5.74 -22.46
CA ALA A 37 5.14 4.37 -22.10
C ALA A 37 5.88 3.90 -20.84
N ASN A 38 7.17 4.23 -20.70
CA ASN A 38 7.94 3.93 -19.49
C ASN A 38 7.42 4.69 -18.27
N SER A 39 7.03 5.96 -18.42
CA SER A 39 6.43 6.73 -17.32
C SER A 39 5.13 6.10 -16.86
N LEU A 40 4.27 5.66 -17.80
CA LEU A 40 3.00 5.02 -17.47
C LEU A 40 3.20 3.64 -16.80
N ALA A 41 4.15 2.86 -17.31
CA ALA A 41 4.45 1.55 -16.75
C ALA A 41 5.08 1.64 -15.34
N SER A 42 5.86 2.68 -15.08
CA SER A 42 6.44 2.94 -13.75
C SER A 42 5.42 3.42 -12.73
N ASP A 43 4.30 3.99 -13.17
CA ASP A 43 3.24 4.54 -12.32
C ASP A 43 2.06 3.58 -12.14
N GLN A 44 2.15 2.31 -12.57
CA GLN A 44 1.15 1.33 -12.15
C GLN A 44 1.38 1.00 -10.67
N PRO A 45 0.39 1.24 -9.78
CA PRO A 45 0.45 0.64 -8.46
C PRO A 45 0.49 -0.88 -8.64
N ASP A 46 1.34 -1.55 -7.85
CA ASP A 46 1.32 -3.01 -7.76
C ASP A 46 -0.13 -3.46 -7.52
N ALA A 47 -0.53 -4.57 -8.13
CA ALA A 47 -1.85 -5.12 -7.90
C ALA A 47 -2.05 -5.27 -6.39
N ALA A 48 -3.15 -4.72 -5.85
CA ALA A 48 -3.45 -4.83 -4.44
C ALA A 48 -3.50 -6.33 -4.06
N SER A 49 -2.88 -6.67 -2.93
CA SER A 49 -2.92 -8.04 -2.40
C SER A 49 -4.38 -8.49 -2.25
N LEU A 50 -4.65 -9.74 -2.58
CA LEU A 50 -5.98 -10.34 -2.46
C LEU A 50 -6.25 -10.85 -1.04
N ASN A 51 -5.27 -10.71 -0.14
CA ASN A 51 -5.37 -11.08 1.25
C ASN A 51 -6.57 -10.39 1.93
N ASN A 52 -7.30 -11.17 2.72
CA ASN A 52 -8.48 -10.74 3.45
C ASN A 52 -8.44 -11.29 4.87
N PHE A 53 -8.40 -10.40 5.85
CA PHE A 53 -8.28 -10.77 7.26
C PHE A 53 -9.64 -10.75 7.99
N ASP A 54 -9.76 -11.59 9.00
CA ASP A 54 -10.81 -11.53 10.02
C ASP A 54 -10.21 -11.02 11.33
N ALA A 55 -10.95 -10.18 12.04
CA ALA A 55 -10.56 -9.68 13.35
C ALA A 55 -11.70 -9.91 14.35
N SER A 56 -11.35 -10.36 15.55
CA SER A 56 -12.29 -10.58 16.64
C SER A 56 -11.72 -10.11 17.96
N ASP A 57 -12.59 -9.94 18.95
CA ASP A 57 -12.18 -9.76 20.34
C ASP A 57 -11.29 -10.94 20.77
N ALA A 58 -10.16 -10.63 21.42
CA ALA A 58 -9.27 -11.64 21.98
C ALA A 58 -9.86 -12.35 23.21
N SER A 59 -11.02 -11.90 23.71
CA SER A 59 -11.72 -12.44 24.89
C SER A 59 -10.93 -12.26 26.20
N ALA A 60 -9.99 -11.30 26.22
CA ALA A 60 -9.32 -10.83 27.42
C ALA A 60 -10.00 -9.54 27.89
N ALA A 61 -10.15 -9.39 29.21
CA ALA A 61 -10.83 -8.23 29.77
C ALA A 61 -10.03 -6.95 29.50
N MET A 62 -10.72 -5.89 29.08
CA MET A 62 -10.13 -4.55 28.98
C MET A 62 -10.06 -3.91 30.37
N THR A 63 -8.91 -3.35 30.71
CA THR A 63 -8.62 -2.74 32.00
C THR A 63 -8.03 -1.34 31.79
N ALA A 64 -7.76 -0.62 32.87
CA ALA A 64 -7.02 0.66 32.79
C ALA A 64 -5.49 0.44 32.80
N GLY A 65 -5.06 -0.75 32.42
CA GLY A 65 -3.66 -1.12 32.22
C GLY A 65 -3.18 -0.70 30.83
N ASP A 66 -1.97 -1.11 30.48
CA ASP A 66 -1.36 -0.87 29.18
C ASP A 66 -0.79 -2.16 28.56
N ASP A 67 -1.26 -3.32 29.04
CA ASP A 67 -0.83 -4.66 28.63
C ASP A 67 -2.00 -5.56 28.20
N ASP A 68 -3.18 -4.98 27.97
CA ASP A 68 -4.39 -5.71 27.60
C ASP A 68 -4.30 -6.25 26.17
N THR A 69 -4.79 -7.48 25.98
CA THR A 69 -4.87 -8.11 24.65
C THR A 69 -6.23 -7.78 24.04
N MET A 70 -6.25 -6.88 23.06
CA MET A 70 -7.50 -6.35 22.50
C MET A 70 -8.05 -7.24 21.39
N LEU A 71 -7.23 -7.55 20.38
CA LEU A 71 -7.71 -8.16 19.14
C LEU A 71 -6.98 -9.47 18.86
N ARG A 72 -7.71 -10.40 18.26
CA ARG A 72 -7.18 -11.59 17.61
C ARG A 72 -7.49 -11.50 16.13
N MET A 73 -6.47 -11.61 15.29
CA MET A 73 -6.62 -11.53 13.84
C MET A 73 -6.05 -12.77 13.15
N SER A 74 -6.72 -13.18 12.09
CA SER A 74 -6.31 -14.32 11.26
C SER A 74 -6.78 -14.15 9.83
N TRP A 75 -6.15 -14.83 8.88
CA TRP A 75 -6.57 -14.77 7.49
C TRP A 75 -7.89 -15.50 7.25
N THR A 76 -8.85 -14.84 6.60
CA THR A 76 -9.98 -15.52 5.95
C THR A 76 -9.52 -16.12 4.62
N TYR A 77 -8.69 -15.36 3.90
CA TYR A 77 -8.03 -15.78 2.67
C TYR A 77 -6.68 -15.10 2.60
N ALA A 78 -5.64 -15.87 2.28
CA ALA A 78 -4.32 -15.34 1.96
C ALA A 78 -3.78 -16.07 0.72
N ASP A 79 -3.34 -15.31 -0.28
CA ASP A 79 -2.67 -15.84 -1.47
C ASP A 79 -1.14 -15.78 -1.36
N GLU A 80 -0.63 -14.93 -0.47
CA GLU A 80 0.80 -14.76 -0.18
C GLU A 80 1.04 -14.39 1.29
N ASP A 81 2.26 -14.64 1.76
CA ASP A 81 2.75 -14.16 3.06
C ASP A 81 3.24 -12.71 2.91
N LEU A 82 2.92 -11.84 3.88
CA LEU A 82 3.19 -10.41 3.78
C LEU A 82 4.44 -10.03 4.58
N ASN A 83 5.44 -9.41 3.95
CA ASN A 83 6.61 -8.93 4.67
C ASN A 83 6.26 -7.76 5.60
N TRP A 84 6.54 -7.89 6.89
CA TRP A 84 6.23 -6.90 7.92
C TRP A 84 6.77 -5.50 7.61
N ALA A 85 7.88 -5.37 6.88
CA ALA A 85 8.44 -4.08 6.49
C ALA A 85 7.53 -3.24 5.57
N PHE A 86 6.53 -3.86 4.94
CA PHE A 86 5.57 -3.18 4.06
C PHE A 86 4.13 -3.25 4.59
N VAL A 87 3.92 -3.85 5.76
CA VAL A 87 2.62 -3.94 6.41
C VAL A 87 2.51 -2.81 7.44
N SER A 88 1.35 -2.17 7.51
CA SER A 88 1.04 -1.14 8.51
C SER A 88 -0.31 -1.42 9.13
N PHE A 89 -0.34 -1.55 10.46
CA PHE A 89 -1.55 -1.69 11.25
C PHE A 89 -1.86 -0.37 11.93
N LYS A 90 -3.05 0.15 11.66
CA LYS A 90 -3.57 1.36 12.30
C LYS A 90 -4.86 1.04 13.02
N LEU A 91 -4.93 1.41 14.28
CA LEU A 91 -6.14 1.33 15.09
C LEU A 91 -6.69 2.73 15.33
N GLU A 92 -7.99 2.90 15.22
CA GLU A 92 -8.67 4.16 15.55
C GLU A 92 -9.72 3.93 16.64
N ILE A 93 -9.66 4.76 17.69
CA ILE A 93 -10.61 4.76 18.78
C ILE A 93 -11.06 6.21 18.99
N GLY A 94 -12.27 6.53 18.53
CA GLY A 94 -12.76 7.91 18.51
C GLY A 94 -11.94 8.77 17.54
N ASP A 95 -11.25 9.79 18.07
CA ASP A 95 -10.38 10.67 17.29
C ASP A 95 -8.89 10.30 17.40
N ASN A 96 -8.55 9.28 18.19
CA ASN A 96 -7.17 8.84 18.39
C ASN A 96 -6.81 7.77 17.36
N VAL A 97 -5.57 7.85 16.84
CA VAL A 97 -5.01 6.90 15.87
C VAL A 97 -3.72 6.34 16.46
N TYR A 98 -3.59 5.02 16.44
CA TYR A 98 -2.45 4.30 16.98
C TYR A 98 -1.82 3.44 15.87
N ASP A 99 -0.50 3.56 15.70
CA ASP A 99 0.28 2.70 14.82
C ASP A 99 0.80 1.52 15.64
N CYS A 100 0.45 0.29 15.25
CA CYS A 100 0.88 -0.92 15.94
C CYS A 100 2.13 -1.50 15.30
N GLU A 101 3.11 -1.86 16.13
CA GLU A 101 4.38 -2.42 15.69
C GLU A 101 4.48 -3.91 16.07
N VAL A 102 5.15 -4.72 15.24
CA VAL A 102 5.40 -6.13 15.58
C VAL A 102 6.35 -6.26 16.76
N GLU A 103 6.13 -7.24 17.65
CA GLU A 103 6.91 -7.45 18.89
C GLU A 103 8.44 -7.45 18.67
N ALA A 104 8.91 -7.92 17.50
CA ALA A 104 10.32 -7.92 17.13
C ALA A 104 10.92 -6.52 16.90
N ASN A 105 10.08 -5.53 16.59
CA ASN A 105 10.46 -4.14 16.30
C ASN A 105 9.95 -3.15 17.36
N ALA A 106 9.00 -3.56 18.20
CA ALA A 106 8.41 -2.72 19.22
C ALA A 106 9.47 -2.19 20.21
N ALA A 107 9.35 -0.91 20.54
CA ALA A 107 10.28 -0.17 21.38
C ALA A 107 9.56 0.73 22.39
N ASP A 108 10.32 1.23 23.36
CA ASP A 108 9.82 2.19 24.35
C ASP A 108 9.20 3.42 23.65
N GLY A 109 7.89 3.61 23.83
CA GLY A 109 7.14 4.72 23.24
C GLY A 109 6.16 4.31 22.14
N ASP A 110 6.23 3.07 21.65
CA ASP A 110 5.14 2.52 20.84
C ASP A 110 3.92 2.28 21.73
N GLU A 111 2.73 2.53 21.18
CA GLU A 111 1.46 2.53 21.92
C GLU A 111 0.69 1.21 21.78
N CYS A 112 1.07 0.39 20.80
CA CYS A 112 0.41 -0.84 20.42
C CYS A 112 1.41 -1.86 19.88
N MET A 113 1.28 -3.13 20.28
CA MET A 113 2.17 -4.22 19.89
C MET A 113 1.41 -5.37 19.22
N ILE A 114 1.98 -5.92 18.15
CA ILE A 114 1.47 -7.11 17.45
C ILE A 114 2.33 -8.30 17.84
N LYS A 115 1.70 -9.27 18.51
CA LYS A 115 2.32 -10.53 18.89
C LYS A 115 1.94 -11.63 17.92
N GLN A 116 2.96 -12.21 17.31
CA GLN A 116 2.83 -13.36 16.40
C GLN A 116 2.53 -14.64 17.19
N ASN A 117 1.62 -15.47 16.67
CA ASN A 117 1.26 -16.76 17.26
C ASN A 117 0.99 -17.81 16.19
N GLY A 118 2.06 -18.50 15.83
CA GLY A 118 2.12 -19.44 14.72
C GLY A 118 3.31 -19.08 13.84
N GLY A 119 3.38 -19.69 12.66
CA GLY A 119 4.41 -19.37 11.68
C GLY A 119 5.81 -19.86 12.05
N ASP A 120 6.71 -19.74 11.08
CA ASP A 120 8.13 -20.07 11.17
C ASP A 120 9.03 -18.84 10.87
N SER A 121 8.46 -17.68 10.51
CA SER A 121 9.19 -16.48 10.10
C SER A 121 8.82 -15.22 10.90
N ASP A 122 9.79 -14.68 11.65
CA ASP A 122 9.62 -13.40 12.38
C ASP A 122 9.54 -12.15 11.47
N THR A 123 9.72 -12.32 10.15
CA THR A 123 9.80 -11.21 9.18
C THR A 123 8.58 -11.08 8.27
N GLN A 124 7.63 -12.00 8.40
CA GLN A 124 6.46 -12.07 7.53
C GLN A 124 5.23 -12.43 8.34
N TRP A 125 4.09 -11.83 8.00
CA TRP A 125 2.79 -12.30 8.44
C TRP A 125 2.36 -13.47 7.56
N GLU A 126 2.47 -14.68 8.09
CA GLU A 126 2.26 -15.91 7.33
C GLU A 126 0.77 -16.28 7.22
N SER A 127 0.42 -16.94 6.12
CA SER A 127 -0.97 -17.28 5.77
C SER A 127 -1.68 -18.23 6.75
N ASP A 128 -0.93 -19.01 7.53
CA ASP A 128 -1.44 -19.91 8.57
C ASP A 128 -1.30 -19.34 10.00
N GLU A 129 -0.91 -18.07 10.12
CA GLU A 129 -0.62 -17.43 11.38
C GLU A 129 -1.82 -16.68 11.99
N ILE A 130 -1.82 -16.59 13.32
CA ILE A 130 -2.73 -15.73 14.09
C ILE A 130 -1.88 -14.66 14.74
N VAL A 131 -2.29 -13.40 14.65
CA VAL A 131 -1.65 -12.31 15.38
C VAL A 131 -2.59 -11.78 16.45
N PHE A 132 -2.01 -11.40 17.58
CA PHE A 132 -2.71 -10.74 18.66
C PHE A 132 -2.24 -9.30 18.75
N ILE A 133 -3.17 -8.40 19.01
CA ILE A 133 -2.85 -6.98 19.16
C ILE A 133 -3.06 -6.61 20.62
N HIS A 134 -2.00 -6.04 21.18
CA HIS A 134 -1.88 -5.68 22.58
C HIS A 134 -1.73 -4.17 22.71
N GLU A 135 -2.26 -3.63 23.79
CA GLU A 135 -1.80 -2.35 24.31
C GLU A 135 -0.32 -2.44 24.68
N TYR A 136 0.38 -1.33 24.55
CA TYR A 136 1.77 -1.25 24.94
C TYR A 136 2.12 0.17 25.37
N ASN A 137 2.55 0.37 26.62
CA ASN A 137 2.89 1.68 27.22
C ASN A 137 1.76 2.74 27.23
N THR A 138 0.58 2.42 26.69
CA THR A 138 -0.58 3.31 26.58
C THR A 138 -1.85 2.51 26.78
N ASP A 139 -2.69 2.98 27.70
CA ASP A 139 -4.08 2.56 27.87
C ASP A 139 -4.89 3.10 26.68
N ILE A 140 -5.16 2.25 25.69
CA ILE A 140 -5.96 2.56 24.50
C ILE A 140 -7.45 2.41 24.84
N CYS A 141 -7.79 1.38 25.59
CA CYS A 141 -9.13 0.99 25.98
C CYS A 141 -9.22 0.64 27.46
N SER A 142 -9.37 1.69 28.29
CA SER A 142 -9.57 1.58 29.75
C SER A 142 -10.74 0.69 30.23
N SER A 143 -11.63 0.34 29.31
CA SER A 143 -12.78 -0.54 29.46
C SER A 143 -13.28 -0.93 28.07
N GLN A 144 -14.41 -1.66 28.00
CA GLN A 144 -15.04 -2.01 26.73
C GLN A 144 -15.10 -0.82 25.75
N CYS A 145 -14.51 -1.00 24.57
CA CYS A 145 -14.41 0.01 23.53
C CYS A 145 -14.72 -0.61 22.16
N THR A 146 -14.75 0.21 21.11
CA THR A 146 -14.81 -0.26 19.72
C THR A 146 -13.58 0.23 19.00
N VAL A 147 -12.82 -0.71 18.45
CA VAL A 147 -11.57 -0.45 17.74
C VAL A 147 -11.85 -0.53 16.25
N GLU A 148 -11.61 0.56 15.52
CA GLU A 148 -11.61 0.56 14.06
C GLU A 148 -10.22 0.15 13.56
N ILE A 149 -10.17 -0.70 12.53
CA ILE A 149 -8.95 -1.37 12.08
C ILE A 149 -8.69 -1.04 10.62
N THR A 150 -7.51 -0.52 10.34
CA THR A 150 -6.99 -0.36 8.97
C THR A 150 -5.65 -1.06 8.84
N VAL A 151 -5.60 -2.10 8.00
CA VAL A 151 -4.34 -2.75 7.63
C VAL A 151 -3.99 -2.36 6.21
N GLN A 152 -2.74 -1.93 5.99
CA GLN A 152 -2.20 -1.62 4.68
C GLN A 152 -1.02 -2.52 4.35
N TYR A 153 -0.90 -2.90 3.09
CA TYR A 153 0.27 -3.57 2.54
C TYR A 153 0.75 -2.83 1.28
N ASN A 154 2.02 -2.43 1.27
CA ASN A 154 2.64 -1.71 0.15
C ASN A 154 1.83 -0.44 -0.27
N GLY A 155 1.26 0.25 0.72
CA GLY A 155 0.43 1.46 0.54
C GLY A 155 -1.00 1.21 0.06
N GLN A 156 -1.45 -0.04 -0.07
CA GLN A 156 -2.83 -0.41 -0.38
C GLN A 156 -3.54 -0.92 0.87
N VAL A 157 -4.77 -0.50 1.11
CA VAL A 157 -5.59 -1.01 2.23
C VAL A 157 -6.04 -2.44 1.90
N LEU A 158 -5.76 -3.37 2.81
CA LEU A 158 -6.24 -4.74 2.72
C LEU A 158 -7.72 -4.83 3.04
N SER A 159 -8.41 -5.79 2.42
CA SER A 159 -9.78 -6.12 2.80
C SER A 159 -9.78 -6.82 4.16
N GLY A 160 -10.79 -6.56 4.98
CA GLY A 160 -10.96 -7.29 6.22
C GLY A 160 -12.06 -6.73 7.12
N THR A 161 -12.03 -7.15 8.37
CA THR A 161 -12.96 -6.66 9.40
C THR A 161 -12.62 -5.21 9.76
N PRO A 162 -13.52 -4.24 9.56
CA PRO A 162 -13.20 -2.82 9.72
C PRO A 162 -13.28 -2.33 11.17
N SER A 163 -14.00 -3.04 12.04
CA SER A 163 -14.19 -2.64 13.43
C SER A 163 -14.55 -3.82 14.32
N VAL A 164 -14.05 -3.82 15.56
CA VAL A 164 -14.32 -4.87 16.55
C VAL A 164 -14.64 -4.24 17.90
N PRO A 165 -15.77 -4.61 18.54
CA PRO A 165 -15.97 -4.32 19.96
C PRO A 165 -15.13 -5.28 20.81
N VAL A 166 -14.34 -4.74 21.73
CA VAL A 166 -13.49 -5.49 22.68
C VAL A 166 -13.92 -5.18 24.11
N ALA A 167 -13.91 -6.16 25.02
CA ALA A 167 -14.53 -6.03 26.35
C ALA A 167 -13.75 -6.69 27.48
#